data_AF-A0AAV9K0K6-F1
#
_entry.id   AF-A0AAV9K0K6-F1
#
_cell.length_a   1.000
_cell.length_b   1.000
_cell.length_c   1.000
_cell.angle_alpha   90.00
_cell.angle_beta   90.00
_cell.angle_gamma   90.00
#
_symmetry.space_group_name_H-M   'P 1'
#
loop_
_entity.id
_entity.type
_entity.pdbx_description
1 polymer ?
#
loop_
_entity_poly.entity_id
_entity_poly.type
_entity_poly.pdbx_seq_one_letter_code
_entity_poly.pdbx_strand_id
1 'polypeptide(L)'
;MEILVQSSVGQYSKPFHIPITRVTVMDRRREGISQLTSHSFFLNTETREWAMQDFYTLRKDVETVLERVQEIRAAAGLKQLQEDLAAFSQETLQALTDCKDKLNLLCDFKKQKRIIKLTEEMDSIDSVFLQEASGIIKELNKALDRFELTQLLSGPYDKEGAVITITAGAAALMHR
;
A
#
# COMPACT_ATOMS: atom_id res chain seq x y z
N MET A 1 35.76 42.34 -32.55
CA MET A 1 35.46 42.27 -31.10
C MET A 1 35.63 40.82 -30.69
N GLU A 2 36.80 40.50 -30.15
CA GLU A 2 37.08 39.19 -29.57
C GLU A 2 36.48 39.11 -28.17
N ILE A 3 35.85 37.98 -27.83
CA ILE A 3 35.54 37.63 -26.45
C ILE A 3 36.18 36.26 -26.21
N LEU A 4 37.33 36.30 -25.54
CA LEU A 4 38.12 35.17 -25.09
C LEU A 4 37.43 34.54 -23.87
N VAL A 5 36.75 33.41 -24.04
CA VAL A 5 36.25 32.61 -22.90
C VAL A 5 37.34 31.59 -22.55
N GLN A 6 38.15 31.90 -21.53
CA GLN A 6 39.09 30.95 -20.95
C GLN A 6 38.32 29.93 -20.10
N SER A 7 38.25 28.68 -20.57
CA SER A 7 37.87 27.52 -19.75
C SER A 7 39.11 27.03 -18.99
N SER A 8 39.15 27.26 -17.68
CA SER A 8 40.17 26.67 -16.82
C SER A 8 39.67 25.32 -16.29
N VAL A 9 40.20 24.26 -16.87
CA VAL A 9 40.07 22.88 -16.39
C VAL A 9 41.04 22.73 -15.20
N GLY A 10 40.52 22.95 -13.99
CA GLY A 10 41.27 22.79 -12.74
C GLY A 10 41.20 21.36 -12.22
N GLN A 11 42.20 20.55 -12.54
CA GLN A 11 42.44 19.23 -11.96
C GLN A 11 42.65 19.35 -10.43
N TYR A 12 41.88 18.61 -9.64
CA TYR A 12 42.28 18.21 -8.29
C TYR A 12 42.13 16.71 -8.12
N SER A 13 43.14 16.00 -8.62
CA SER A 13 43.48 14.66 -8.18
C SER A 13 44.15 14.78 -6.80
N LYS A 14 43.58 14.17 -5.77
CA LYS A 14 44.27 13.94 -4.49
C LYS A 14 44.24 12.44 -4.18
N PRO A 15 45.38 11.83 -3.83
CA PRO A 15 45.47 10.40 -3.64
C PRO A 15 44.74 10.00 -2.36
N PHE A 16 43.80 9.07 -2.50
CA PHE A 16 43.14 8.38 -1.39
C PHE A 16 44.20 7.52 -0.68
N HIS A 17 44.70 7.97 0.47
CA HIS A 17 45.54 7.13 1.33
C HIS A 17 44.75 6.78 2.59
N ILE A 18 44.11 5.61 2.56
CA ILE A 18 43.52 4.99 3.74
C ILE A 18 44.62 4.12 4.37
N PRO A 19 45.14 4.43 5.56
CA PRO A 19 45.96 3.47 6.27
C PRO A 19 45.04 2.34 6.76
N ILE A 20 45.17 1.16 6.15
CA ILE A 20 44.54 -0.07 6.63
C ILE A 20 45.13 -0.36 8.01
N THR A 21 44.35 -0.15 9.07
CA THR A 21 44.76 -0.51 10.42
C THR A 21 44.56 -2.00 10.60
N ARG A 22 45.66 -2.75 10.56
CA ARG A 22 45.69 -4.20 10.77
C ARG A 22 45.32 -4.49 12.23
N VAL A 23 44.20 -5.17 12.47
CA VAL A 23 43.80 -5.63 13.81
C VAL A 23 44.71 -6.78 14.21
N THR A 24 45.76 -6.48 14.98
CA THR A 24 46.59 -7.50 15.63
C THR A 24 46.00 -7.82 16.99
N VAL A 25 45.46 -9.03 17.15
CA VAL A 25 45.09 -9.59 18.45
C VAL A 25 46.39 -9.77 19.24
N MET A 26 46.57 -9.01 20.32
CA MET A 26 47.74 -9.11 21.20
C MET A 26 47.37 -9.87 22.48
N ASP A 27 47.99 -11.04 22.61
CA ASP A 27 47.98 -11.95 23.74
C ASP A 27 48.73 -11.36 24.96
N ARG A 28 48.33 -11.76 26.16
CA ARG A 28 48.65 -11.10 27.44
C ARG A 28 49.85 -11.74 28.13
N ARG A 29 51.06 -11.17 28.04
CA ARG A 29 52.13 -11.43 29.04
C ARG A 29 53.29 -10.42 29.09
N ARG A 30 53.48 -9.86 30.29
CA ARG A 30 54.69 -9.41 31.04
C ARG A 30 55.77 -8.51 30.41
N GLU A 31 56.00 -7.43 31.18
CA GLU A 31 57.27 -6.80 31.61
C GLU A 31 58.08 -5.93 30.63
N GLY A 32 58.28 -4.67 31.03
CA GLY A 32 59.63 -4.12 31.18
C GLY A 32 60.09 -3.03 30.20
N ILE A 33 60.18 -1.80 30.74
CA ILE A 33 61.19 -0.74 30.49
C ILE A 33 61.07 0.14 29.22
N SER A 34 60.59 1.38 29.48
CA SER A 34 61.05 2.71 29.06
C SER A 34 61.76 2.90 27.72
N GLN A 35 61.08 3.60 26.82
CA GLN A 35 61.45 4.89 26.18
C GLN A 35 60.64 4.98 24.88
N LEU A 36 59.92 6.08 24.66
CA LEU A 36 59.64 6.65 23.33
C LEU A 36 58.74 7.88 23.47
N THR A 37 59.39 9.03 23.26
CA THR A 37 58.86 10.17 22.50
C THR A 37 57.47 10.69 22.89
N SER A 38 57.49 11.79 23.64
CA SER A 38 56.45 12.82 23.62
C SER A 38 56.23 13.30 22.18
N HIS A 39 55.33 12.66 21.42
CA HIS A 39 55.00 13.10 20.07
C HIS A 39 53.58 12.77 19.57
N SER A 40 52.65 12.37 20.43
CA SER A 40 51.29 11.99 20.00
C SER A 40 50.14 12.78 20.63
N PHE A 41 50.40 13.91 21.29
CA PHE A 41 49.33 14.64 22.00
C PHE A 41 48.94 16.00 21.40
N PHE A 42 49.43 16.35 20.20
CA PHE A 42 49.08 17.59 19.50
C PHE A 42 48.69 17.34 18.02
N LEU A 43 48.01 16.21 17.72
CA LEU A 43 47.17 16.16 16.52
C LEU A 43 45.83 16.80 16.89
N ASN A 44 45.90 18.11 16.72
CA ASN A 44 45.11 19.22 17.21
C ASN A 44 43.60 19.02 17.21
N THR A 45 43.00 19.46 18.31
CA THR A 45 41.57 19.78 18.48
C THR A 45 40.97 20.51 17.28
N GLU A 46 41.76 21.34 16.61
CA GLU A 46 41.41 22.09 15.40
C GLU A 46 41.01 21.18 14.22
N THR A 47 41.71 20.06 13.98
CA THR A 47 41.34 19.09 12.93
C THR A 47 40.02 18.38 13.25
N ARG A 48 39.76 18.16 14.55
CA ARG A 48 38.51 17.56 15.04
C ARG A 48 37.36 18.56 14.98
N GLU A 49 37.61 19.83 15.23
CA GLU A 49 36.64 20.92 15.09
C GLU A 49 36.26 21.13 13.63
N TRP A 50 37.22 21.12 12.70
CA TRP A 50 36.97 21.18 11.27
C TRP A 50 36.14 20.00 10.77
N ALA A 51 36.49 18.76 11.17
CA ALA A 51 35.71 17.58 10.83
C ALA A 51 34.29 17.63 11.42
N MET A 52 34.12 18.25 12.58
CA MET A 52 32.82 18.41 13.23
C MET A 52 31.97 19.49 12.52
N GLN A 53 32.60 20.58 12.08
CA GLN A 53 31.98 21.64 11.26
C GLN A 53 31.47 21.09 9.92
N ASP A 54 32.30 20.30 9.23
CA ASP A 54 31.95 19.65 7.96
C ASP A 54 30.79 18.67 8.15
N PHE A 55 30.78 17.92 9.26
CA PHE A 55 29.68 17.01 9.60
C PHE A 55 28.34 17.75 9.80
N TYR A 56 28.35 18.88 10.52
CA TYR A 56 27.14 19.69 10.71
C TYR A 56 26.65 20.33 9.41
N THR A 57 27.57 20.77 8.57
CA THR A 57 27.26 21.31 7.24
C THR A 57 26.60 20.23 6.38
N LEU A 58 27.19 19.04 6.32
CA LEU A 58 26.64 17.90 5.59
C LEU A 58 25.26 17.50 6.10
N ARG A 59 25.05 17.46 7.43
CA ARG A 59 23.74 17.14 7.99
C ARG A 59 22.68 18.16 7.55
N LYS A 60 23.03 19.45 7.57
CA LYS A 60 22.14 20.52 7.12
C LYS A 60 21.84 20.45 5.63
N ASP A 61 22.83 20.09 4.82
CA ASP A 61 22.64 19.86 3.39
C ASP A 61 21.72 18.67 3.12
N VAL A 62 21.87 17.57 3.88
CA VAL A 62 20.98 16.40 3.80
C VAL A 62 19.54 16.77 4.17
N GLU A 63 19.33 17.54 5.24
CA GLU A 63 18.01 18.05 5.62
C GLU A 63 17.40 18.91 4.51
N THR A 64 18.19 19.82 3.94
CA THR A 64 17.76 20.70 2.83
C THR A 64 17.41 19.90 1.57
N VAL A 65 18.19 18.88 1.24
CA VAL A 65 17.91 17.98 0.11
C VAL A 65 16.66 17.15 0.37
N LEU A 66 16.44 16.67 1.60
CA LEU A 66 15.22 15.96 1.98
C LEU A 66 13.98 16.83 1.83
N GLU A 67 14.02 18.09 2.27
CA GLU A 67 12.93 19.05 2.06
C GLU A 67 12.64 19.25 0.57
N ARG A 68 13.67 19.48 -0.25
CA ARG A 68 13.49 19.60 -1.71
C ARG A 68 12.90 18.35 -2.35
N VAL A 69 13.30 17.15 -1.90
CA VAL A 69 12.70 15.89 -2.38
C VAL A 69 11.23 15.80 -1.97
N GLN A 70 10.87 16.25 -0.77
CA GLN A 70 9.47 16.29 -0.36
C GLN A 70 8.65 17.30 -1.17
N GLU A 71 9.18 18.49 -1.43
CA GLU A 71 8.55 19.49 -2.28
C GLU A 71 8.35 18.97 -3.71
N ILE A 72 9.38 18.35 -4.31
CA ILE A 72 9.29 17.73 -5.63
C ILE A 72 8.24 16.61 -5.62
N ARG A 73 8.20 15.78 -4.57
CA ARG A 73 7.20 14.71 -4.43
C ARG A 73 5.78 15.28 -4.32
N ALA A 74 5.60 16.38 -3.61
CA ALA A 74 4.32 17.07 -3.47
C ALA A 74 3.89 17.74 -4.78
N ALA A 75 4.79 18.48 -5.44
CA ALA A 75 4.56 19.14 -6.72
C ALA A 75 4.27 18.15 -7.86
N ALA A 76 4.91 16.98 -7.84
CA ALA A 76 4.66 15.90 -8.78
C ALA A 76 3.38 15.09 -8.46
N GLY A 77 2.67 15.39 -7.36
CA GLY A 77 1.46 14.67 -6.96
C GLY A 77 1.67 13.19 -6.64
N LEU A 78 2.91 12.75 -6.39
CA LEU A 78 3.27 11.33 -6.25
C LEU A 78 2.57 10.65 -5.07
N LYS A 79 2.27 11.37 -4.00
CA LYS A 79 1.49 10.84 -2.86
C LYS A 79 0.05 10.52 -3.28
N GLN A 80 -0.61 11.46 -3.95
CA GLN A 80 -1.97 11.28 -4.45
C GLN A 80 -2.03 10.10 -5.44
N LEU A 81 -1.09 10.06 -6.40
CA LEU A 81 -1.00 8.96 -7.37
C LEU A 81 -0.79 7.59 -6.68
N GLN A 82 0.01 7.53 -5.62
CA GLN A 82 0.24 6.30 -4.87
C GLN A 82 -1.01 5.86 -4.08
N GLU A 83 -1.76 6.81 -3.50
CA GLU A 83 -3.02 6.56 -2.80
C GLU A 83 -4.11 6.10 -3.77
N ASP A 84 -4.24 6.76 -4.93
CA ASP A 84 -5.21 6.42 -5.98
C ASP A 84 -4.93 5.03 -6.57
N LEU A 85 -3.65 4.69 -6.81
CA LEU A 85 -3.25 3.36 -7.27
C LEU A 85 -3.54 2.28 -6.22
N ALA A 86 -3.31 2.58 -4.94
CA ALA A 86 -3.61 1.66 -3.85
C ALA A 86 -5.13 1.42 -3.75
N ALA A 87 -5.93 2.47 -3.80
CA ALA A 87 -7.39 2.39 -3.80
C ALA A 87 -7.90 1.56 -5.00
N PHE A 88 -7.44 1.86 -6.21
CA PHE A 88 -7.80 1.11 -7.41
C PHE A 88 -7.42 -0.37 -7.33
N SER A 89 -6.24 -0.69 -6.76
CA SER A 89 -5.82 -2.08 -6.57
C SER A 89 -6.72 -2.83 -5.58
N GLN A 90 -7.14 -2.16 -4.51
CA GLN A 90 -8.03 -2.73 -3.51
C GLN A 90 -9.44 -2.94 -4.07
N GLU A 91 -9.98 -1.95 -4.79
CA GLU A 91 -11.27 -2.04 -5.47
C GLU A 91 -11.28 -3.19 -6.48
N THR A 92 -10.21 -3.33 -7.28
CA THR A 92 -10.09 -4.40 -8.27
C THR A 92 -10.04 -5.79 -7.62
N LEU A 93 -9.31 -5.94 -6.51
CA LEU A 93 -9.25 -7.19 -5.74
C LEU A 93 -10.60 -7.51 -5.07
N GLN A 94 -11.31 -6.50 -4.59
CA GLN A 94 -12.65 -6.68 -4.02
C GLN A 94 -13.63 -7.12 -5.10
N ALA A 95 -13.68 -6.44 -6.25
CA ALA A 95 -14.55 -6.81 -7.37
C ALA A 95 -14.25 -8.22 -7.90
N LEU A 96 -12.98 -8.62 -7.95
CA LEU A 96 -12.58 -9.99 -8.32
C LEU A 96 -13.06 -11.03 -7.30
N THR A 97 -12.98 -10.71 -6.00
CA THR A 97 -13.49 -11.57 -4.93
C THR A 97 -15.00 -11.73 -5.05
N ASP A 98 -15.73 -10.64 -5.24
CA ASP A 98 -17.18 -10.66 -5.44
C ASP A 98 -17.59 -11.48 -6.67
N CYS A 99 -16.84 -11.38 -7.77
CA CYS A 99 -17.06 -12.18 -8.98
C CYS A 99 -16.78 -13.67 -8.75
N LYS A 100 -15.73 -14.00 -7.99
CA LYS A 100 -15.40 -15.37 -7.60
C LYS A 100 -16.50 -15.98 -6.74
N ASP A 101 -17.04 -15.23 -5.79
CA ASP A 101 -18.11 -15.70 -4.92
C ASP A 101 -19.40 -15.93 -5.70
N LYS A 102 -19.74 -15.03 -6.65
CA LYS A 102 -20.85 -15.23 -7.59
C LYS A 102 -20.67 -16.48 -8.46
N LEU A 103 -19.46 -16.75 -8.94
CA LEU A 103 -19.15 -17.96 -9.73
C LEU A 103 -19.28 -19.24 -8.90
N ASN A 104 -18.82 -19.23 -7.65
CA ASN A 104 -18.96 -20.35 -6.74
C ASN A 104 -20.43 -20.67 -6.49
N LEU A 105 -21.24 -19.64 -6.21
CA LEU A 105 -22.69 -19.78 -6.01
C LEU A 105 -23.38 -20.40 -7.24
N LEU A 106 -23.06 -19.91 -8.45
CA LEU A 106 -23.59 -20.47 -9.70
C LEU A 106 -23.16 -21.92 -9.93
N CYS A 107 -21.92 -22.26 -9.57
CA CYS A 107 -21.42 -23.63 -9.66
C CYS A 107 -22.19 -24.57 -8.73
N ASP A 108 -22.49 -24.13 -7.52
CA ASP A 108 -23.25 -24.91 -6.55
C ASP A 108 -24.71 -25.08 -6.96
N PHE A 109 -25.36 -24.04 -7.50
CA PHE A 109 -26.69 -24.16 -8.10
C PHE A 109 -26.70 -25.16 -9.26
N LYS A 110 -25.66 -25.17 -10.09
CA LYS A 110 -25.54 -26.13 -11.20
C LYS A 110 -25.39 -27.57 -10.70
N LYS A 111 -24.68 -27.80 -9.59
CA LYS A 111 -24.58 -29.11 -8.94
C LYS A 111 -25.94 -29.55 -8.39
N GLN A 112 -26.62 -28.69 -7.64
CA GLN A 112 -27.94 -28.97 -7.07
C GLN A 112 -28.97 -29.30 -8.15
N LYS A 113 -29.02 -28.50 -9.23
CA LYS A 113 -29.88 -28.76 -10.39
C LYS A 113 -29.59 -30.11 -11.05
N ARG A 114 -28.31 -30.52 -11.14
CA ARG A 114 -27.93 -31.83 -11.67
C ARG A 114 -28.44 -32.96 -10.77
N ILE A 115 -28.32 -32.82 -9.46
CA ILE A 115 -28.81 -33.82 -8.49
C ILE A 115 -30.32 -33.99 -8.64
N ILE A 116 -31.10 -32.90 -8.63
CA ILE A 116 -32.56 -32.95 -8.80
C ILE A 116 -32.94 -33.65 -10.12
N LYS A 117 -32.28 -33.27 -11.21
CA LYS A 117 -32.54 -33.88 -12.53
C LYS A 117 -32.24 -35.38 -12.54
N LEU A 118 -31.14 -35.81 -11.93
CA LEU A 118 -30.81 -37.24 -11.82
C LEU A 118 -31.81 -37.99 -10.94
N THR A 119 -32.34 -37.35 -9.89
CA THR A 119 -33.40 -37.92 -9.04
C THR A 119 -34.72 -38.06 -9.79
N GLU A 120 -35.09 -37.10 -10.64
CA GLU A 120 -36.29 -37.19 -11.49
C GLU A 120 -36.21 -38.34 -12.51
N GLU A 121 -35.01 -38.72 -12.93
CA GLU A 121 -34.77 -39.81 -13.88
C GLU A 121 -34.78 -41.21 -13.22
N MET A 122 -35.01 -41.33 -11.90
CA MET A 122 -35.05 -42.61 -11.17
C MET A 122 -36.48 -43.18 -11.07
N ASP A 123 -36.70 -44.42 -11.54
CA ASP A 123 -38.01 -45.13 -11.59
C ASP A 123 -38.60 -45.55 -10.23
N SER A 124 -37.91 -45.30 -9.11
CA SER A 124 -38.41 -45.56 -7.75
C SER A 124 -38.14 -44.35 -6.87
N ILE A 125 -39.16 -43.50 -6.71
CA ILE A 125 -39.07 -42.25 -5.94
C ILE A 125 -39.33 -42.56 -4.47
N ASP A 126 -38.27 -42.58 -3.66
CA ASP A 126 -38.38 -42.67 -2.21
C ASP A 126 -38.75 -41.30 -1.61
N SER A 127 -39.67 -41.29 -0.64
CA SER A 127 -40.19 -40.07 0.00
C SER A 127 -39.09 -39.17 0.61
N VAL A 128 -37.97 -39.78 1.01
CA VAL A 128 -36.78 -39.10 1.57
C VAL A 128 -36.08 -38.23 0.50
N PHE A 129 -35.97 -38.72 -0.73
CA PHE A 129 -35.35 -37.98 -1.85
C PHE A 129 -36.22 -36.80 -2.29
N LEU A 130 -37.55 -36.97 -2.29
CA LEU A 130 -38.49 -35.88 -2.54
C LEU A 130 -38.40 -34.79 -1.46
N GLN A 131 -38.23 -35.19 -0.20
CA GLN A 131 -38.07 -34.26 0.90
C GLN A 131 -36.75 -33.48 0.79
N GLU A 132 -35.66 -34.13 0.40
CA GLU A 132 -34.36 -33.49 0.16
C GLU A 132 -34.43 -32.53 -1.03
N ALA A 133 -34.99 -32.94 -2.16
CA ALA A 133 -35.19 -32.08 -3.32
C ALA A 133 -36.08 -30.86 -3.00
N SER A 134 -37.15 -31.05 -2.23
CA SER A 134 -38.00 -29.95 -1.74
C SER A 134 -37.22 -28.99 -0.82
N GLY A 135 -36.36 -29.52 0.04
CA GLY A 135 -35.47 -28.73 0.89
C GLY A 135 -34.48 -27.89 0.07
N ILE A 136 -33.84 -28.51 -0.93
CA ILE A 136 -32.90 -27.85 -1.85
C ILE A 136 -33.60 -26.71 -2.60
N ILE A 137 -34.81 -26.95 -3.13
CA ILE A 137 -35.59 -25.92 -3.84
C ILE A 137 -35.93 -24.74 -2.91
N LYS A 138 -36.29 -24.99 -1.65
CA LYS A 138 -36.57 -23.92 -0.68
C LYS A 138 -35.33 -23.08 -0.38
N GLU A 139 -34.17 -23.71 -0.20
CA GLU A 139 -32.93 -22.98 0.05
C GLU A 139 -32.46 -22.21 -1.19
N LEU A 140 -32.66 -22.77 -2.38
CA LEU A 140 -32.40 -22.08 -3.64
C LEU A 140 -33.23 -20.81 -3.80
N ASN A 141 -34.54 -20.88 -3.53
CA ASN A 141 -35.41 -19.71 -3.60
C ASN A 141 -35.00 -18.62 -2.61
N LYS A 142 -34.69 -18.97 -1.36
CA LYS A 142 -34.17 -17.99 -0.39
C LYS A 142 -32.86 -17.35 -0.83
N ALA A 143 -31.98 -18.11 -1.49
CA ALA A 143 -30.73 -17.58 -2.01
C ALA A 143 -30.96 -16.61 -3.18
N LEU A 144 -31.94 -16.89 -4.03
CA LEU A 144 -32.38 -15.99 -5.11
C LEU A 144 -32.98 -14.70 -4.56
N ASP A 145 -33.88 -14.78 -3.58
CA ASP A 145 -34.48 -13.58 -2.96
C ASP A 145 -33.41 -12.64 -2.38
N ARG A 146 -32.40 -13.20 -1.70
CA ARG A 146 -31.26 -12.41 -1.17
C ARG A 146 -30.43 -11.78 -2.29
N PHE A 147 -30.21 -12.51 -3.37
CA PHE A 147 -29.47 -12.01 -4.51
C PHE A 147 -30.21 -10.85 -5.18
N GLU A 148 -31.52 -10.98 -5.40
CA GLU A 148 -32.36 -9.92 -5.96
C GLU A 148 -32.38 -8.69 -5.07
N LEU A 149 -32.54 -8.87 -3.76
CA LEU A 149 -32.48 -7.77 -2.80
C LEU A 149 -31.12 -7.04 -2.84
N THR A 150 -30.03 -7.79 -2.98
CA THR A 150 -28.68 -7.22 -3.09
C THR A 150 -28.51 -6.42 -4.39
N GLN A 151 -29.10 -6.90 -5.49
CA GLN A 151 -29.07 -6.18 -6.77
C GLN A 151 -29.92 -4.90 -6.71
N LEU A 152 -31.08 -4.95 -6.07
CA LEU A 152 -31.96 -3.79 -5.88
C LEU A 152 -31.37 -2.74 -4.93
N LEU A 153 -30.48 -3.14 -4.01
CA LEU A 153 -29.85 -2.27 -3.00
C LEU A 153 -28.35 -2.03 -3.27
N SER A 154 -27.97 -1.96 -4.56
CA SER A 154 -26.58 -1.79 -5.00
C SER A 154 -26.22 -0.36 -5.41
N GLY A 155 -27.16 0.56 -5.34
CA GLY A 155 -26.99 1.98 -5.61
C GLY A 155 -26.14 2.70 -4.55
N PRO A 156 -25.49 3.82 -4.90
CA PRO A 156 -24.52 4.52 -4.05
C PRO A 156 -25.09 5.07 -2.74
N TYR A 157 -26.42 5.13 -2.61
CA TYR A 157 -27.13 5.65 -1.43
C TYR A 157 -28.10 4.64 -0.82
N ASP A 158 -28.14 3.38 -1.28
CA ASP A 158 -29.12 2.39 -0.82
C ASP A 158 -28.87 1.90 0.61
N LYS A 159 -27.67 2.17 1.16
CA LYS A 159 -27.31 1.92 2.56
C LYS A 159 -27.65 3.10 3.48
N GLU A 160 -27.92 4.27 2.89
CA GLU A 160 -28.26 5.48 3.62
C GLU A 160 -29.78 5.53 3.86
N GLY A 161 -30.20 6.06 5.00
CA GLY A 161 -31.63 6.22 5.29
C GLY A 161 -32.30 7.19 4.31
N ALA A 162 -33.45 6.82 3.75
CA ALA A 162 -34.20 7.71 2.87
C ALA A 162 -34.90 8.84 3.64
N VAL A 163 -34.66 10.10 3.25
CA VAL A 163 -35.41 11.26 3.75
C VAL A 163 -36.54 11.60 2.78
N ILE A 164 -37.79 11.45 3.22
CA ILE A 164 -38.97 11.77 2.41
C ILE A 164 -39.51 13.12 2.86
N THR A 165 -39.50 14.10 1.96
CA THR A 165 -40.13 15.42 2.19
C THR A 165 -41.41 15.51 1.38
N ILE A 166 -42.56 15.67 2.05
CA ILE A 166 -43.85 15.85 1.41
C ILE A 166 -44.20 17.34 1.46
N THR A 167 -44.21 17.99 0.31
CA THR A 167 -44.64 19.39 0.18
C THR A 167 -46.03 19.43 -0.45
N ALA A 168 -47.00 20.01 0.25
CA ALA A 168 -48.33 20.26 -0.32
C ALA A 168 -48.22 21.30 -1.45
N GLY A 169 -48.70 20.95 -2.65
CA GLY A 169 -48.75 21.88 -3.78
C GLY A 169 -49.77 23.01 -3.56
N ALA A 170 -49.51 24.17 -4.17
CA ALA A 170 -50.30 25.39 -4.04
C ALA A 170 -51.71 25.36 -4.72
N ALA A 171 -52.35 24.19 -4.81
CA ALA A 171 -53.65 24.01 -5.45
C ALA A 171 -54.83 23.87 -4.46
N ALA A 172 -54.59 23.91 -3.15
CA ALA A 172 -55.64 23.67 -2.14
C ALA A 172 -56.44 24.91 -1.71
N LEU A 173 -56.19 26.10 -2.27
CA LEU A 173 -56.81 27.36 -1.82
C LEU A 173 -57.59 28.11 -2.92
N MET A 174 -58.30 27.39 -3.80
CA MET A 174 -59.14 28.02 -4.82
C MET A 174 -60.48 27.30 -4.98
N HIS A 175 -61.22 27.14 -3.88
CA HIS A 175 -62.68 26.99 -3.94
C HIS A 175 -63.30 27.36 -2.58
N ARG A 176 -63.81 28.59 -2.49
CA ARG A 176 -64.90 29.01 -1.60
C ARG A 176 -65.80 29.95 -2.36
#